data_AF-A0A1V6MYK4-F1
#
_entry.id   AF-A0A1V6MYK4-F1
#
_cell.length_a   1.000
_cell.length_b   1.000
_cell.length_c   1.000
_cell.angle_alpha   90.00
_cell.angle_beta   90.00
_cell.angle_gamma   90.00
#
_symmetry.space_group_name_H-M   'P 1'
#
loop_
_entity.id
_entity.type
_entity.pdbx_description
1 polymer ?
#
loop_
_entity_poly.entity_id
_entity_poly.type
_entity_poly.pdbx_seq_one_letter_code
_entity_poly.pdbx_strand_id
1 'polypeptide(L)'
;MRDRFGAVLTASMSVLSVETVIGAIALFVWGQSQESAGLAYNPLGIILLILMAPFLVAAGAVLAALLSICVVMPLLVTAGWCGRRFCGRETWWWVPALAATGSAPLALATAVFVKANALEGLGGWLTATAALTATALVARRLLLPDRPRLSGSAMLGRVAMYGTLAVTAVGSLAVISLYAGIGYEPPQLGVEAAAGTWSDGKGGTLTLMPDGTATATRVETFELDDSFETVMHECTGTGTWEYDPGAGPWSQEVIISVDDCRMDTWEVLGTSEHPKLFVYIGDPDSWDLYTLQRHHQALPPRSRQGEPVS
;
A
#
# COMPACT_ATOMS: atom_id res chain seq x y z
N MET A 1 0.82 -20.53 39.54
CA MET A 1 0.94 -20.64 38.07
C MET A 1 -0.15 -19.84 37.34
N ARG A 2 -1.42 -19.92 37.77
CA ARG A 2 -2.57 -19.22 37.12
C ARG A 2 -2.35 -17.71 36.90
N ASP A 3 -1.79 -17.01 37.88
CA ASP A 3 -1.51 -15.56 37.76
C ASP A 3 -0.41 -15.21 36.74
N ARG A 4 0.53 -16.12 36.49
CA ARG A 4 1.62 -15.90 35.51
C ARG A 4 1.12 -16.04 34.08
N PHE A 5 0.21 -16.99 33.84
CA PHE A 5 -0.40 -17.17 32.52
C PHE A 5 -1.28 -15.98 32.14
N GLY A 6 -2.10 -15.49 33.07
CA GLY A 6 -2.91 -14.29 32.84
C GLY A 6 -2.05 -13.07 32.51
N ALA A 7 -1.00 -12.81 33.28
CA ALA A 7 -0.11 -11.67 33.04
C ALA A 7 0.63 -11.75 31.69
N VAL A 8 1.11 -12.94 31.30
CA VAL A 8 1.77 -13.15 30.00
C VAL A 8 0.80 -12.94 28.85
N LEU A 9 -0.42 -13.50 28.95
CA LEU A 9 -1.45 -13.35 27.92
C LEU A 9 -1.87 -11.89 27.74
N THR A 10 -2.11 -11.17 28.83
CA THR A 10 -2.47 -9.74 28.76
C THR A 10 -1.33 -8.91 28.17
N ALA A 11 -0.09 -9.20 28.54
CA ALA A 11 1.08 -8.50 28.02
C ALA A 11 1.27 -8.70 26.51
N SER A 12 1.24 -9.96 26.04
CA SER A 12 1.39 -10.27 24.61
C SER A 12 0.23 -9.71 23.79
N MET A 13 -1.01 -9.85 24.26
CA MET A 13 -2.18 -9.27 23.58
C MET A 13 -2.05 -7.75 23.42
N SER A 14 -1.58 -7.07 24.46
CA SER A 14 -1.44 -5.61 24.45
C SER A 14 -0.35 -5.16 23.46
N VAL A 15 0.80 -5.86 23.44
CA VAL A 15 1.89 -5.54 22.49
C VAL A 15 1.46 -5.80 21.05
N LEU A 16 0.85 -6.96 20.77
CA LEU A 16 0.35 -7.29 19.44
C LEU A 16 -0.72 -6.30 18.97
N SER A 17 -1.56 -5.80 19.87
CA SER A 17 -2.56 -4.77 19.54
C SER A 17 -1.89 -3.46 19.10
N VAL A 18 -0.85 -3.03 19.83
CA VAL A 18 -0.06 -1.83 19.48
C VAL A 18 0.65 -2.01 18.13
N GLU A 19 1.31 -3.16 17.94
CA GLU A 19 2.00 -3.50 16.68
C GLU A 19 1.02 -3.53 15.51
N THR A 20 -0.19 -4.04 15.71
CA THR A 20 -1.24 -4.08 14.68
C THR A 20 -1.64 -2.66 14.26
N VAL A 21 -1.85 -1.75 15.22
CA VAL A 21 -2.21 -0.35 14.92
C VAL A 21 -1.07 0.36 14.18
N ILE A 22 0.18 0.18 14.63
CA ILE A 22 1.36 0.75 13.96
C ILE A 22 1.48 0.21 12.53
N GLY A 23 1.33 -1.10 12.36
CA GLY A 23 1.35 -1.76 11.05
C GLY A 23 0.25 -1.25 10.13
N ALA A 24 -0.97 -1.04 10.64
CA ALA A 24 -2.07 -0.48 9.87
C ALA A 24 -1.78 0.96 9.41
N ILE A 25 -1.20 1.81 10.28
CA ILE A 25 -0.78 3.17 9.90
C ILE A 25 0.29 3.11 8.80
N ALA A 26 1.31 2.25 8.96
CA ALA A 26 2.37 2.10 7.97
C ALA A 26 1.85 1.60 6.62
N LEU A 27 0.93 0.62 6.62
CA LEU A 27 0.27 0.11 5.41
C LEU A 27 -0.57 1.19 4.74
N PHE A 28 -1.29 2.01 5.52
CA PHE A 28 -2.06 3.13 4.98
C PHE A 28 -1.14 4.13 4.29
N VAL A 29 -0.08 4.59 4.95
CA VAL A 29 0.90 5.53 4.36
C VAL A 29 1.56 4.94 3.11
N TRP A 30 1.94 3.66 3.16
CA TRP A 30 2.50 2.96 2.01
C TRP A 30 1.51 2.94 0.84
N GLY A 31 0.24 2.61 1.10
CA GLY A 31 -0.81 2.64 0.08
C GLY A 31 -0.99 4.02 -0.55
N GLN A 32 -0.92 5.09 0.25
CA GLN A 32 -0.97 6.47 -0.24
C GLN A 32 0.26 6.83 -1.09
N SER A 33 1.40 6.16 -0.94
CA SER A 33 2.60 6.39 -1.77
C SER A 33 2.59 5.63 -3.09
N GLN A 34 1.64 4.70 -3.29
CA GLN A 34 1.50 3.95 -4.53
C GLN A 34 0.65 4.72 -5.54
N GLU A 35 0.96 4.51 -6.82
CA GLU A 35 0.16 5.01 -7.95
C GLU A 35 -1.28 4.48 -7.83
N SER A 36 -2.25 5.37 -7.63
CA SER A 36 -3.66 5.01 -7.48
C SER A 36 -4.58 6.07 -8.07
N ALA A 37 -5.59 5.63 -8.83
CA ALA A 37 -6.53 6.51 -9.52
C ALA A 37 -7.57 7.13 -8.58
N GLY A 38 -8.09 6.37 -7.61
CA GLY A 38 -9.23 6.81 -6.80
C GLY A 38 -8.90 7.32 -5.39
N LEU A 39 -7.65 7.68 -5.10
CA LEU A 39 -7.26 8.23 -3.80
C LEU A 39 -6.73 9.65 -3.94
N ALA A 40 -7.53 10.54 -4.53
CA ALA A 40 -7.42 11.95 -4.18
C ALA A 40 -7.49 12.05 -2.65
N TYR A 41 -6.63 12.89 -2.05
CA TYR A 41 -6.47 13.04 -0.61
C TYR A 41 -7.81 13.24 0.09
N ASN A 42 -8.46 12.15 0.54
CA ASN A 42 -9.85 12.22 0.96
C ASN A 42 -9.91 12.28 2.49
N PRO A 43 -10.22 13.45 3.11
CA PRO A 43 -10.37 13.55 4.56
C PRO A 43 -11.44 12.59 5.10
N LEU A 44 -12.37 12.15 4.26
CA LEU A 44 -13.37 11.14 4.56
C LEU A 44 -12.75 9.76 4.86
N GLY A 45 -11.62 9.41 4.23
CA GLY A 45 -10.87 8.19 4.54
C GLY A 45 -10.29 8.19 5.95
N ILE A 46 -9.82 9.35 6.44
CA ILE A 46 -9.35 9.51 7.83
C ILE A 46 -10.54 9.41 8.80
N ILE A 47 -11.68 10.02 8.48
CA ILE A 47 -12.91 9.93 9.29
C ILE A 47 -13.39 8.47 9.37
N LEU A 48 -13.38 7.74 8.25
CA LEU A 48 -13.79 6.34 8.20
C LEU A 48 -12.81 5.44 8.95
N LEU A 49 -11.51 5.72 8.90
CA LEU A 49 -10.51 5.07 9.74
C LEU A 49 -10.80 5.29 11.24
N ILE A 50 -11.14 6.51 11.65
CA ILE A 50 -11.51 6.85 13.04
C ILE A 50 -12.78 6.09 13.44
N LEU A 51 -13.79 6.01 12.56
CA LEU A 51 -15.05 5.31 12.80
C LEU A 51 -14.85 3.79 12.92
N MET A 52 -13.97 3.22 12.10
CA MET A 52 -13.66 1.79 12.07
C MET A 52 -12.64 1.36 13.15
N ALA A 53 -11.88 2.30 13.71
CA ALA A 53 -10.88 2.05 14.73
C ALA A 53 -11.36 1.16 15.90
N PRO A 54 -12.53 1.38 16.55
CA PRO A 54 -12.98 0.50 17.64
C PRO A 54 -13.23 -0.95 17.18
N PHE A 55 -13.73 -1.15 15.97
CA PHE A 55 -13.95 -2.49 15.41
C PHE A 55 -12.62 -3.18 15.07
N LEU A 56 -11.68 -2.44 14.49
CA LEU A 56 -10.33 -2.92 14.22
C LEU A 56 -9.58 -3.27 15.51
N VAL A 57 -9.76 -2.48 16.57
CA VAL A 57 -9.19 -2.77 17.90
C VAL A 57 -9.82 -4.03 18.49
N ALA A 58 -11.14 -4.20 18.38
CA ALA A 58 -11.82 -5.39 18.90
C ALA A 58 -11.42 -6.67 18.15
N ALA A 59 -11.43 -6.64 16.81
CA ALA A 59 -11.00 -7.74 15.96
C ALA A 59 -9.51 -8.05 16.17
N GLY A 60 -8.69 -7.01 16.23
CA GLY A 60 -7.25 -7.09 16.53
C GLY A 60 -6.98 -7.72 17.90
N ALA A 61 -7.78 -7.41 18.93
CA ALA A 61 -7.64 -8.01 20.24
C ALA A 61 -7.93 -9.53 20.23
N VAL A 62 -8.95 -9.96 19.49
CA VAL A 62 -9.26 -11.40 19.32
C VAL A 62 -8.11 -12.11 18.59
N LEU A 63 -7.64 -11.53 17.49
CA LEU A 63 -6.52 -12.08 16.74
C LEU A 63 -5.23 -12.12 17.58
N ALA A 64 -4.95 -11.06 18.35
CA ALA A 64 -3.81 -10.98 19.26
C ALA A 64 -3.89 -12.05 20.37
N ALA A 65 -5.09 -12.34 20.88
CA ALA A 65 -5.29 -13.44 21.82
C ALA A 65 -4.95 -14.79 21.19
N LEU A 66 -5.46 -15.06 19.99
CA LEU A 66 -5.20 -16.28 19.25
C LEU A 66 -3.72 -16.44 18.92
N LEU A 67 -3.06 -15.40 18.40
CA LEU A 67 -1.62 -15.39 18.12
C LEU A 67 -0.80 -15.60 19.39
N SER A 68 -1.20 -14.98 20.50
CA SER A 68 -0.52 -15.21 21.77
C SER A 68 -0.60 -16.68 22.20
N ILE A 69 -1.77 -17.30 22.10
CA ILE A 69 -1.99 -18.68 22.55
C ILE A 69 -1.33 -19.68 21.60
N CYS A 70 -1.48 -19.49 20.30
CA CYS A 70 -1.07 -20.46 19.28
C CYS A 70 0.39 -20.30 18.84
N VAL A 71 0.97 -19.10 18.97
CA VAL A 71 2.31 -18.80 18.45
C VAL A 71 3.25 -18.42 19.58
N VAL A 72 2.94 -17.34 20.33
CA VAL A 72 3.88 -16.77 21.31
C VAL A 72 4.13 -17.75 22.48
N MET A 73 3.09 -18.36 23.04
CA MET A 73 3.24 -19.31 24.14
C MET A 73 4.05 -20.56 23.74
N PRO A 74 3.73 -21.26 22.63
CA PRO A 74 4.57 -22.36 22.14
C PRO A 74 6.01 -21.94 21.85
N LEU A 75 6.21 -20.75 21.28
CA LEU A 75 7.54 -20.20 21.00
C LEU A 75 8.35 -19.98 22.28
N LEU A 76 7.74 -19.47 23.35
CA LEU A 76 8.42 -19.30 24.64
C LEU A 76 8.74 -20.65 25.31
N VAL A 77 7.82 -21.62 25.21
CA VAL A 77 8.03 -22.97 25.75
C VAL A 77 9.17 -23.67 25.02
N THR A 78 9.19 -23.61 23.69
CA THR A 78 10.24 -24.20 22.86
C THR A 78 11.58 -23.48 23.05
N ALA A 79 11.59 -22.14 23.13
CA ALA A 79 12.80 -21.37 23.42
C ALA A 79 13.40 -21.72 24.79
N GLY A 80 12.57 -21.84 25.83
CA GLY A 80 13.00 -22.25 27.16
C GLY A 80 13.51 -23.70 27.19
N TRP A 81 12.85 -24.60 26.46
CA TRP A 81 13.28 -25.99 26.30
C TRP A 81 14.63 -26.09 25.56
N CYS A 82 14.80 -25.42 24.42
CA CYS A 82 16.04 -25.38 23.65
C CYS A 82 17.19 -24.77 24.47
N GLY A 83 16.95 -23.66 25.16
CA GLY A 83 17.95 -23.04 26.02
C GLY A 83 18.45 -24.00 27.11
N ARG A 84 17.54 -24.70 27.80
CA ARG A 84 17.90 -25.70 28.80
C ARG A 84 18.63 -26.90 28.20
N ARG A 85 18.18 -27.39 27.04
CA ARG A 85 18.68 -28.64 26.44
C ARG A 85 20.05 -28.50 25.76
N PHE A 86 20.31 -27.36 25.12
CA PHE A 86 21.50 -27.16 24.28
C PHE A 86 22.54 -26.25 24.91
N CYS A 87 22.13 -25.26 25.72
CA CYS A 87 23.07 -24.29 26.30
C CYS A 87 23.26 -24.48 27.81
N GLY A 88 22.52 -25.39 28.46
CA GLY A 88 22.54 -25.59 29.91
C GLY A 88 22.04 -24.39 30.72
N ARG A 89 21.66 -23.28 30.05
CA ARG A 89 21.17 -22.04 30.63
C ARG A 89 20.17 -21.40 29.69
N GLU A 90 19.20 -20.70 30.26
CA GLU A 90 18.14 -20.03 29.49
C GLU A 90 18.71 -18.81 28.75
N THR A 91 19.20 -18.98 27.53
CA THR A 91 19.77 -17.91 26.69
C THR A 91 18.69 -17.13 25.92
N TRP A 92 18.90 -15.83 25.73
CA TRP A 92 17.89 -14.93 25.14
C TRP A 92 17.76 -15.03 23.62
N TRP A 93 18.84 -15.43 22.93
CA TRP A 93 18.94 -15.47 21.47
C TRP A 93 18.12 -16.60 20.81
N TRP A 94 17.66 -17.60 21.55
CA TRP A 94 16.74 -18.63 21.01
C TRP A 94 15.38 -18.06 20.61
N VAL A 95 14.96 -16.95 21.21
CA VAL A 95 13.67 -16.30 20.90
C VAL A 95 13.65 -15.73 19.48
N PRO A 96 14.60 -14.85 19.07
CA PRO A 96 14.63 -14.35 17.70
C PRO A 96 14.87 -15.45 16.66
N ALA A 97 15.71 -16.45 16.96
CA ALA A 97 15.97 -17.56 16.04
C ALA A 97 14.71 -18.38 15.76
N LEU A 98 13.95 -18.74 16.81
CA LEU A 98 12.70 -19.48 16.65
C LEU A 98 11.57 -18.63 16.06
N ALA A 99 11.55 -17.33 16.34
CA ALA A 99 10.62 -16.41 15.70
C ALA A 99 10.85 -16.33 14.19
N ALA A 100 12.11 -16.21 13.75
CA ALA A 100 12.48 -16.17 12.35
C ALA A 100 12.11 -17.47 11.63
N THR A 101 12.40 -18.62 12.23
CA THR A 101 12.07 -19.93 11.65
C THR A 101 10.55 -20.17 11.62
N GLY A 102 9.83 -19.77 12.67
CA GLY A 102 8.39 -19.96 12.77
C GLY A 102 7.57 -19.03 11.88
N SER A 103 8.06 -17.82 11.60
CA SER A 103 7.39 -16.85 10.73
C SER A 103 7.64 -17.12 9.22
N ALA A 104 8.72 -17.81 8.87
CA ALA A 104 9.13 -18.02 7.48
C ALA A 104 8.07 -18.71 6.59
N PRO A 105 7.39 -19.79 7.02
CA PRO A 105 6.38 -20.46 6.19
C PRO A 105 5.16 -19.57 5.94
N LEU A 106 4.74 -18.80 6.95
CA LEU A 106 3.61 -17.88 6.82
C LEU A 106 3.96 -16.75 5.85
N ALA A 107 5.15 -16.15 6.01
CA ALA A 107 5.62 -15.08 5.14
C ALA A 107 5.78 -15.54 3.68
N LEU A 108 6.27 -16.77 3.47
CA LEU A 108 6.37 -17.37 2.15
C LEU A 108 4.98 -17.58 1.54
N ALA A 109 4.04 -18.16 2.30
CA ALA A 109 2.67 -18.40 1.83
C ALA A 109 1.97 -17.08 1.45
N THR A 110 2.13 -16.03 2.25
CA THR A 110 1.58 -14.71 1.94
C THR A 110 2.24 -14.09 0.72
N ALA A 111 3.56 -14.21 0.57
CA ALA A 111 4.27 -13.69 -0.60
C ALA A 111 3.80 -14.37 -1.89
N VAL A 112 3.61 -15.70 -1.86
CA VAL A 112 3.06 -16.46 -3.01
C VAL A 112 1.63 -16.03 -3.31
N PHE A 113 0.79 -15.90 -2.28
CA PHE A 113 -0.61 -15.52 -2.45
C PHE A 113 -0.78 -14.13 -3.07
N VAL A 114 0.01 -13.16 -2.61
CA VAL A 114 -0.03 -11.77 -3.09
C VAL A 114 0.85 -11.55 -4.31
N LYS A 115 1.53 -12.58 -4.81
CA LYS A 115 2.52 -12.50 -5.91
C LYS A 115 3.59 -11.42 -5.65
N ALA A 116 3.96 -11.25 -4.38
CA ALA A 116 4.97 -10.29 -3.96
C ALA A 116 6.34 -10.66 -4.54
N ASN A 117 7.15 -9.67 -4.87
CA ASN A 117 8.52 -9.92 -5.30
C ASN A 117 9.40 -10.37 -4.11
N ALA A 118 10.60 -10.86 -4.41
CA ALA A 118 11.49 -11.42 -3.38
C ALA A 118 11.88 -10.41 -2.28
N LEU A 119 12.02 -9.13 -2.63
CA LEU A 119 12.36 -8.07 -1.70
C LEU A 119 11.19 -7.75 -0.75
N GLU A 120 9.97 -7.66 -1.29
CA GLU A 120 8.74 -7.48 -0.53
C GLU A 120 8.48 -8.66 0.41
N GLY A 121 8.65 -9.89 -0.09
CA GLY A 121 8.52 -11.10 0.71
C GLY A 121 9.53 -11.15 1.87
N LEU A 122 10.78 -10.76 1.61
CA LEU A 122 11.82 -10.66 2.64
C LEU A 122 11.50 -9.55 3.65
N GLY A 123 11.04 -8.39 3.20
CA GLY A 123 10.61 -7.29 4.06
C GLY A 123 9.45 -7.70 4.99
N GLY A 124 8.43 -8.38 4.43
CA GLY A 124 7.31 -8.91 5.21
C GLY A 124 7.75 -9.94 6.25
N TRP A 125 8.64 -10.86 5.88
CA TRP A 125 9.18 -11.86 6.80
C TRP A 125 9.98 -11.24 7.95
N LEU A 126 10.88 -10.28 7.66
CA LEU A 126 11.66 -9.58 8.68
C LEU A 126 10.76 -8.80 9.63
N THR A 127 9.72 -8.14 9.11
CA THR A 127 8.76 -7.38 9.91
C THR A 127 7.97 -8.30 10.86
N ALA A 128 7.44 -9.41 10.35
CA ALA A 128 6.75 -10.41 11.17
C ALA A 128 7.66 -11.01 12.25
N THR A 129 8.92 -11.27 11.91
CA THR A 129 9.92 -11.79 12.84
C THR A 129 10.24 -10.79 13.96
N ALA A 130 10.40 -9.51 13.62
CA ALA A 130 10.67 -8.46 14.59
C ALA A 130 9.51 -8.31 15.58
N ALA A 131 8.27 -8.28 15.08
CA ALA A 131 7.05 -8.19 15.89
C ALA A 131 6.93 -9.37 16.88
N LEU A 132 7.07 -10.60 16.38
CA LEU A 132 7.04 -11.80 17.23
C LEU A 132 8.17 -11.82 18.26
N THR A 133 9.37 -11.39 17.87
CA THR A 133 10.53 -11.33 18.77
C THR A 133 10.31 -10.30 19.88
N ALA A 134 9.86 -9.10 19.55
CA ALA A 134 9.58 -8.04 20.52
C ALA A 134 8.53 -8.49 21.52
N THR A 135 7.40 -9.01 21.03
CA THR A 135 6.31 -9.56 21.84
C THR A 135 6.81 -10.68 22.77
N ALA A 136 7.55 -11.65 22.24
CA ALA A 136 8.07 -12.78 23.02
C ALA A 136 9.10 -12.33 24.07
N LEU A 137 9.99 -11.38 23.77
CA LEU A 137 10.97 -10.88 24.73
C LEU A 137 10.31 -10.10 25.88
N VAL A 138 9.29 -9.30 25.58
CA VAL A 138 8.50 -8.57 26.60
C VAL A 138 7.77 -9.57 27.51
N ALA A 139 7.11 -10.57 26.92
CA ALA A 139 6.43 -11.64 27.65
C ALA A 139 7.42 -12.47 28.50
N ARG A 140 8.58 -12.81 27.96
CA ARG A 140 9.64 -13.55 28.66
C ARG A 140 10.15 -12.80 29.88
N ARG A 141 10.26 -11.47 29.82
CA ARG A 141 10.74 -10.65 30.95
C ARG A 141 9.90 -10.83 32.22
N LEU A 142 8.62 -11.19 32.08
CA LEU A 142 7.70 -11.46 33.20
C LEU A 142 7.86 -12.86 33.81
N LEU A 143 8.48 -13.78 33.07
CA LEU A 143 8.69 -15.15 33.53
C LEU A 143 9.99 -15.29 34.35
N LEU A 144 10.87 -14.27 34.34
CA LEU A 144 12.15 -14.30 35.03
C LEU A 144 11.97 -14.27 36.57
N PRO A 145 12.63 -15.16 37.33
CA PRO A 145 12.45 -15.30 38.78
C PRO A 145 12.82 -14.07 39.61
N ASP A 146 13.82 -13.29 39.18
CA ASP A 146 14.47 -12.25 40.00
C ASP A 146 13.83 -10.86 39.88
N ARG A 147 12.61 -10.75 39.35
CA ARG A 147 11.95 -9.46 39.10
C ARG A 147 10.69 -9.28 39.96
N PRO A 148 10.42 -8.04 40.43
CA PRO A 148 9.24 -7.76 41.23
C PRO A 148 7.98 -8.12 40.44
N ARG A 149 7.04 -8.79 41.13
CA ARG A 149 5.78 -9.25 40.53
C ARG A 149 4.99 -8.03 40.05
N LEU A 150 4.94 -7.84 38.73
CA LEU A 150 4.04 -6.89 38.10
C LEU A 150 2.68 -7.58 37.95
N SER A 151 1.62 -6.95 38.47
CA SER A 151 0.26 -7.39 38.19
C SER A 151 -0.01 -7.20 36.69
N GLY A 152 -0.87 -8.05 36.12
CA GLY A 152 -1.30 -7.90 34.73
C GLY A 152 -1.88 -6.51 34.44
N SER A 153 -2.55 -5.89 35.41
CA SER A 153 -3.08 -4.53 35.32
C SER A 153 -1.99 -3.44 35.27
N ALA A 154 -0.93 -3.56 36.08
CA ALA A 154 0.19 -2.62 36.04
C ALA A 154 0.94 -2.70 34.71
N MET A 155 1.01 -3.89 34.12
CA MET A 155 1.59 -4.07 32.80
C MET A 155 0.69 -3.58 31.68
N LEU A 156 -0.60 -3.85 31.75
CA LEU A 156 -1.60 -3.26 30.85
C LEU A 156 -1.47 -1.73 30.85
N GLY A 157 -1.36 -1.10 32.02
CA GLY A 157 -1.16 0.34 32.14
C GLY A 157 0.14 0.82 31.49
N ARG A 158 1.25 0.08 31.62
CA ARG A 158 2.52 0.43 30.96
C ARG A 158 2.45 0.25 29.45
N VAL A 159 1.88 -0.85 28.96
CA VAL A 159 1.74 -1.09 27.52
C VAL A 159 0.74 -0.11 26.91
N ALA A 160 -0.34 0.24 27.61
CA ALA A 160 -1.25 1.30 27.20
C ALA A 160 -0.49 2.63 27.12
N MET A 161 0.25 3.04 28.15
CA MET A 161 1.00 4.29 28.13
C MET A 161 2.05 4.35 27.02
N TYR A 162 2.97 3.39 26.95
CA TYR A 162 4.04 3.38 25.94
C TYR A 162 3.50 3.07 24.54
N GLY A 163 2.46 2.24 24.44
CA GLY A 163 1.79 1.92 23.20
C GLY A 163 1.05 3.11 22.64
N THR A 164 0.29 3.85 23.46
CA THR A 164 -0.31 5.12 23.05
C THR A 164 0.76 6.13 22.63
N LEU A 165 1.88 6.24 23.36
CA LEU A 165 3.00 7.10 22.96
C LEU A 165 3.58 6.69 21.59
N ALA A 166 3.78 5.39 21.36
CA ALA A 166 4.30 4.89 20.09
C ALA A 166 3.32 5.12 18.93
N VAL A 167 2.04 4.82 19.13
CA VAL A 167 0.98 5.04 18.13
C VAL A 167 0.82 6.52 17.82
N THR A 168 0.81 7.39 18.84
CA THR A 168 0.73 8.84 18.63
C THR A 168 1.96 9.38 17.91
N ALA A 169 3.16 8.92 18.24
CA ALA A 169 4.38 9.29 17.53
C ALA A 169 4.36 8.84 16.06
N VAL A 170 4.04 7.58 15.79
CA VAL A 170 3.96 7.04 14.42
C VAL A 170 2.85 7.71 13.62
N GLY A 171 1.66 7.90 14.21
CA GLY A 171 0.55 8.61 13.58
C GLY A 171 0.89 10.07 13.28
N SER A 172 1.59 10.76 14.17
CA SER A 172 2.05 12.13 13.93
C SER A 172 3.07 12.18 12.80
N LEU A 173 4.03 11.25 12.77
CA LEU A 173 5.00 11.13 11.66
C LEU A 173 4.29 10.81 10.35
N ALA A 174 3.29 9.93 10.34
CA ALA A 174 2.49 9.62 9.17
C ALA A 174 1.77 10.86 8.63
N VAL A 175 1.10 11.63 9.50
CA VAL A 175 0.44 12.89 9.11
C VAL A 175 1.45 13.90 8.57
N ILE A 176 2.60 14.09 9.23
CA ILE A 176 3.65 15.01 8.78
C ILE A 176 4.18 14.57 7.40
N SER A 177 4.48 13.28 7.22
CA SER A 177 4.96 12.71 5.96
C SER A 177 3.98 12.94 4.82
N LEU A 178 2.69 12.64 5.04
CA LEU A 178 1.67 12.83 4.02
C LEU A 178 1.45 14.33 3.72
N TYR A 179 1.52 15.21 4.72
CA TYR A 179 1.45 16.66 4.51
C TYR A 179 2.68 17.22 3.79
N ALA A 180 3.85 16.61 3.98
CA ALA A 180 5.09 16.97 3.30
C ALA A 180 5.16 16.49 1.84
N GLY A 181 4.11 15.84 1.32
CA GLY A 181 4.04 15.38 -0.07
C GLY A 181 4.68 14.01 -0.33
N ILE A 182 4.80 13.16 0.70
CA ILE A 182 5.24 11.76 0.50
C ILE A 182 4.13 10.89 -0.12
N GLY A 183 2.89 11.38 -0.12
CA GLY A 183 1.79 10.77 -0.87
C GLY A 183 2.03 10.86 -2.38
N TYR A 184 1.54 9.87 -3.11
CA TYR A 184 1.50 9.90 -4.56
C TYR A 184 0.63 11.06 -5.03
N GLU A 185 1.09 11.74 -6.07
CA GLU A 185 0.36 12.77 -6.78
C GLU A 185 0.58 12.55 -8.28
N PRO A 186 -0.48 12.56 -9.11
CA PRO A 186 -0.33 12.44 -10.56
C PRO A 186 0.59 13.52 -11.13
N PRO A 187 1.30 13.25 -12.24
CA PRO A 187 2.15 14.25 -12.86
C PRO A 187 1.27 15.39 -13.41
N GLN A 188 1.70 16.63 -13.19
CA GLN A 188 1.12 17.77 -13.90
C GLN A 188 1.59 17.76 -15.35
N LEU A 189 0.68 17.52 -16.27
CA LEU A 189 0.96 17.59 -17.70
C LEU A 189 0.77 19.03 -18.19
N GLY A 190 1.70 19.51 -19.01
CA GLY A 190 1.40 20.66 -19.87
C GLY A 190 0.63 20.22 -21.10
N VAL A 191 -0.04 21.13 -21.81
CA VAL A 191 -0.70 20.85 -23.09
C VAL A 191 0.25 20.14 -24.07
N GLU A 192 1.53 20.57 -24.13
CA GLU A 192 2.55 19.92 -24.97
C GLU A 192 2.92 18.50 -24.51
N ALA A 193 2.79 18.21 -23.21
CA ALA A 193 3.05 16.90 -22.65
C ALA A 193 1.85 15.95 -22.81
N ALA A 194 0.62 16.51 -22.81
CA ALA A 194 -0.60 15.80 -23.15
C ALA A 194 -0.63 15.44 -24.65
N ALA A 195 -0.16 16.36 -25.52
CA ALA A 195 0.07 16.07 -26.93
C ALA A 195 1.11 14.96 -27.12
N GLY A 196 0.78 13.98 -27.96
CA GLY A 196 1.62 12.83 -28.26
C GLY A 196 0.84 11.57 -28.57
N THR A 197 1.55 10.47 -28.73
CA THR A 197 0.96 9.15 -28.96
C THR A 197 0.90 8.35 -27.67
N TRP A 198 -0.28 7.84 -27.37
CA TRP A 198 -0.63 7.03 -26.21
C TRP A 198 -1.06 5.64 -26.67
N SER A 199 -0.73 4.59 -25.92
CA SER A 199 -1.06 3.21 -26.28
C SER A 199 -1.43 2.37 -25.06
N ASP A 200 -2.40 1.47 -25.24
CA ASP A 200 -2.78 0.46 -24.25
C ASP A 200 -1.84 -0.76 -24.22
N GLY A 201 -0.85 -0.83 -25.11
CA GLY A 201 0.05 -1.99 -25.27
C GLY A 201 -0.61 -3.24 -25.87
N LYS A 202 -1.91 -3.20 -26.15
CA LYS A 202 -2.72 -4.25 -26.80
C LYS A 202 -3.04 -3.91 -28.27
N GLY A 203 -2.66 -2.70 -28.69
CA GLY A 203 -2.72 -2.22 -30.07
C GLY A 203 -3.72 -1.11 -30.30
N GLY A 204 -4.45 -0.69 -29.27
CA GLY A 204 -5.15 0.58 -29.24
C GLY A 204 -4.15 1.73 -29.14
N THR A 205 -4.34 2.74 -29.97
CA THR A 205 -3.48 3.93 -29.99
C THR A 205 -4.30 5.19 -30.15
N LEU A 206 -3.92 6.21 -29.38
CA LEU A 206 -4.52 7.54 -29.39
C LEU A 206 -3.41 8.56 -29.68
N THR A 207 -3.54 9.32 -30.75
CA THR A 207 -2.58 10.37 -31.12
C THR A 207 -3.24 11.73 -30.96
N LEU A 208 -2.70 12.53 -30.04
CA LEU A 208 -3.14 13.89 -29.73
C LEU A 208 -2.15 14.88 -30.34
N MET A 209 -2.57 15.60 -31.37
CA MET A 209 -1.73 16.56 -32.07
C MET A 209 -1.75 17.93 -31.37
N PRO A 210 -0.64 18.69 -31.34
CA PRO A 210 -0.61 20.01 -30.68
C PRO A 210 -1.60 21.05 -31.23
N ASP A 211 -2.16 20.82 -32.42
CA ASP A 211 -3.16 21.69 -33.04
C ASP A 211 -4.59 21.43 -32.57
N GLY A 212 -4.79 20.51 -31.61
CA GLY A 212 -6.09 20.11 -31.11
C GLY A 212 -6.73 18.95 -31.89
N THR A 213 -6.05 18.38 -32.89
CA THR A 213 -6.56 17.22 -33.64
C THR A 213 -6.30 15.92 -32.87
N ALA A 214 -7.29 15.04 -32.78
CA ALA A 214 -7.17 13.72 -32.19
C ALA A 214 -7.38 12.62 -33.23
N THR A 215 -6.59 11.56 -33.15
CA THR A 215 -6.76 10.34 -33.96
C THR A 215 -6.77 9.13 -33.04
N ALA A 216 -7.89 8.42 -33.01
CA ALA A 216 -8.03 7.17 -32.28
C ALA A 216 -7.94 5.99 -33.26
N THR A 217 -7.29 4.90 -32.84
CA THR A 217 -7.22 3.66 -33.60
C THR A 217 -7.35 2.49 -32.65
N ARG A 218 -8.47 1.77 -32.74
CA ARG A 218 -8.86 0.64 -31.88
C ARG A 218 -8.73 0.95 -30.38
N VAL A 219 -9.11 2.16 -30.00
CA VAL A 219 -9.18 2.56 -28.58
C VAL A 219 -10.46 1.98 -28.00
N GLU A 220 -10.38 1.25 -26.90
CA GLU A 220 -11.57 0.69 -26.25
C GLU A 220 -12.35 1.82 -25.53
N THR A 221 -13.66 1.88 -25.75
CA THR A 221 -14.61 2.74 -25.04
C THR A 221 -15.62 1.87 -24.31
N PHE A 222 -16.13 2.34 -23.17
CA PHE A 222 -16.96 1.53 -22.28
C PHE A 222 -18.29 2.25 -22.01
N GLU A 223 -19.39 1.58 -22.29
CA GLU A 223 -20.73 2.08 -21.96
C GLU A 223 -21.45 1.08 -21.07
N LEU A 224 -22.29 1.57 -20.17
CA LEU A 224 -23.23 0.72 -19.42
C LEU A 224 -24.52 0.60 -20.23
N ASP A 225 -24.96 -0.63 -20.47
CA ASP A 225 -26.25 -0.89 -21.10
C ASP A 225 -27.42 -0.73 -20.11
N ASP A 226 -28.65 -0.93 -20.60
CA ASP A 226 -29.87 -0.85 -19.78
C ASP A 226 -29.90 -1.84 -18.60
N SER A 227 -29.03 -2.85 -18.62
CA SER A 227 -28.88 -3.86 -17.56
C SER A 227 -27.71 -3.59 -16.62
N PHE A 228 -27.02 -2.45 -16.77
CA PHE A 228 -25.80 -2.09 -16.06
C PHE A 228 -24.62 -3.04 -16.35
N GLU A 229 -24.66 -3.76 -17.47
CA GLU A 229 -23.51 -4.52 -17.93
C GLU A 229 -22.58 -3.62 -18.77
N THR A 230 -21.28 -3.79 -18.59
CA THR A 230 -20.28 -3.03 -19.34
C THR A 230 -20.13 -3.58 -20.75
N VAL A 231 -20.46 -2.75 -21.73
CA VAL A 231 -20.29 -3.04 -23.16
C VAL A 231 -19.04 -2.31 -23.65
N MET A 232 -18.15 -3.07 -24.27
CA MET A 232 -16.92 -2.57 -24.86
C MET A 232 -17.11 -2.30 -26.35
N HIS A 233 -16.69 -1.13 -26.82
CA HIS A 233 -16.66 -0.76 -28.22
C HIS A 233 -15.24 -0.38 -28.64
N GLU A 234 -14.87 -0.68 -29.88
CA GLU A 234 -13.61 -0.20 -30.45
C GLU A 234 -13.86 1.10 -31.22
N CYS A 235 -13.16 2.16 -30.86
CA CYS A 235 -13.18 3.41 -31.58
C CYS A 235 -11.98 3.54 -32.53
N THR A 236 -12.28 3.86 -33.80
CA THR A 236 -11.29 4.26 -34.80
C THR A 236 -11.83 5.44 -35.59
N GLY A 237 -11.13 6.58 -35.56
CA GLY A 237 -11.58 7.79 -36.20
C GLY A 237 -10.68 8.99 -35.93
N THR A 238 -11.07 10.13 -36.46
CA THR A 238 -10.44 11.43 -36.23
C THR A 238 -11.42 12.37 -35.56
N GLY A 239 -10.91 13.35 -34.83
CA GLY A 239 -11.72 14.39 -34.21
C GLY A 239 -10.84 15.43 -33.52
N THR A 240 -11.28 15.89 -32.37
CA THR A 240 -10.61 16.97 -31.62
C THR A 240 -10.34 16.55 -30.17
N TRP A 241 -9.40 17.23 -29.54
CA TRP A 241 -9.16 17.11 -28.11
C TRP A 241 -8.86 18.46 -27.47
N GLU A 242 -9.13 18.53 -26.18
CA GLU A 242 -8.82 19.65 -25.30
C GLU A 242 -8.20 19.13 -24.01
N TYR A 243 -7.36 19.95 -23.37
CA TYR A 243 -6.78 19.66 -22.07
C TYR A 243 -7.23 20.69 -21.05
N ASP A 244 -7.90 20.22 -20.00
CA ASP A 244 -8.23 21.02 -18.83
C ASP A 244 -7.22 20.71 -17.71
N PRO A 245 -6.36 21.66 -17.30
CA PRO A 245 -5.45 21.46 -16.18
C PRO A 245 -6.18 21.36 -14.82
N GLY A 246 -7.43 21.81 -14.74
CA GLY A 246 -8.21 21.88 -13.51
C GLY A 246 -7.56 22.74 -12.41
N ALA A 247 -7.95 22.48 -11.16
CA ALA A 247 -7.46 23.20 -9.98
C ALA A 247 -6.17 22.61 -9.38
N GLY A 248 -5.80 21.39 -9.77
CA GLY A 248 -4.61 20.69 -9.28
C GLY A 248 -4.40 19.34 -9.95
N PRO A 249 -3.40 18.56 -9.51
CA PRO A 249 -2.95 17.38 -10.26
C PRO A 249 -3.97 16.25 -10.36
N TRP A 250 -4.94 16.22 -9.46
CA TRP A 250 -6.03 15.24 -9.42
C TRP A 250 -7.27 15.64 -10.23
N SER A 251 -7.30 16.84 -10.81
CA SER A 251 -8.44 17.34 -11.59
C SER A 251 -8.07 17.63 -13.05
N GLN A 252 -7.00 17.00 -13.52
CA GLN A 252 -6.52 17.17 -14.89
C GLN A 252 -7.31 16.25 -15.81
N GLU A 253 -7.88 16.82 -16.86
CA GLU A 253 -8.75 16.12 -17.79
C GLU A 253 -8.27 16.32 -19.23
N VAL A 254 -8.31 15.24 -20.01
CA VAL A 254 -8.11 15.24 -21.46
C VAL A 254 -9.44 14.86 -22.09
N ILE A 255 -10.13 15.87 -22.64
CA ILE A 255 -11.45 15.73 -23.24
C ILE A 255 -11.25 15.43 -24.71
N ILE A 256 -11.77 14.30 -25.19
CA ILE A 256 -11.57 13.83 -26.56
C ILE A 256 -12.92 13.63 -27.21
N SER A 257 -13.09 14.16 -28.41
CA SER A 257 -14.28 13.97 -29.23
C SER A 257 -13.86 13.41 -30.58
N VAL A 258 -14.18 12.14 -30.85
CA VAL A 258 -13.92 11.48 -32.14
C VAL A 258 -15.25 11.21 -32.82
N ASP A 259 -15.32 11.46 -34.13
CA ASP A 259 -16.54 11.24 -34.90
C ASP A 259 -16.98 9.77 -34.81
N ASP A 260 -18.29 9.53 -34.64
CA ASP A 260 -18.90 8.21 -34.48
C ASP A 260 -18.40 7.39 -33.27
N CYS A 261 -17.70 8.02 -32.32
CA CYS A 261 -17.28 7.41 -31.07
C CYS A 261 -17.65 8.26 -29.86
N ARG A 262 -18.38 7.66 -28.91
CA ARG A 262 -18.57 8.27 -27.59
C ARG A 262 -17.36 7.94 -26.71
N MET A 263 -16.54 8.95 -26.47
CA MET A 263 -15.35 8.86 -25.61
C MET A 263 -15.66 9.41 -24.23
N ASP A 264 -15.11 8.75 -23.21
CA ASP A 264 -15.09 9.28 -21.85
C ASP A 264 -14.02 10.38 -21.70
N THR A 265 -14.12 11.13 -20.61
CA THR A 265 -13.10 12.11 -20.24
C THR A 265 -11.94 11.38 -19.59
N TRP A 266 -10.74 11.59 -20.12
CA TRP A 266 -9.54 10.89 -19.67
C TRP A 266 -8.85 11.64 -18.55
N GLU A 267 -8.50 10.94 -17.49
CA GLU A 267 -7.76 11.49 -16.35
C GLU A 267 -6.27 11.13 -16.43
N VAL A 268 -5.43 11.84 -15.67
CA VAL A 268 -3.98 11.64 -15.66
C VAL A 268 -3.52 10.79 -14.47
N LEU A 269 -2.66 9.80 -14.75
CA LEU A 269 -2.00 8.93 -13.78
C LEU A 269 -0.50 8.74 -14.15
N GLY A 270 0.22 7.91 -13.40
CA GLY A 270 1.61 7.56 -13.67
C GLY A 270 2.60 8.46 -12.95
N THR A 271 3.79 8.60 -13.53
CA THR A 271 4.83 9.49 -12.98
C THR A 271 5.24 10.52 -14.02
N SER A 272 6.02 11.53 -13.65
CA SER A 272 6.52 12.52 -14.60
C SER A 272 7.34 11.90 -15.75
N GLU A 273 8.02 10.77 -15.50
CA GLU A 273 8.79 10.04 -16.50
C GLU A 273 7.93 9.08 -17.33
N HIS A 274 6.88 8.53 -16.72
CA HIS A 274 5.99 7.55 -17.31
C HIS A 274 4.52 7.95 -17.09
N PRO A 275 4.05 9.03 -17.74
CA PRO A 275 2.67 9.46 -17.59
C PRO A 275 1.72 8.49 -18.27
N LYS A 276 0.52 8.39 -17.72
CA LYS A 276 -0.57 7.54 -18.21
C LYS A 276 -1.85 8.36 -18.27
N LEU A 277 -2.71 8.02 -19.23
CA LEU A 277 -4.09 8.44 -19.26
C LEU A 277 -4.96 7.26 -18.85
N PHE A 278 -6.04 7.50 -18.13
CA PHE A 278 -6.97 6.44 -17.76
C PHE A 278 -8.42 6.88 -17.80
N VAL A 279 -9.30 5.89 -17.92
CA VAL A 279 -10.76 6.00 -17.72
C VAL A 279 -11.22 4.83 -16.88
N TYR A 280 -12.30 5.04 -16.11
CA TYR A 280 -12.95 3.98 -15.36
C TYR A 280 -13.76 3.07 -16.29
N ILE A 281 -13.68 1.76 -16.06
CA ILE A 281 -14.44 0.75 -16.80
C ILE A 281 -15.69 0.39 -16.00
N GLY A 282 -16.86 0.62 -16.60
CA GLY A 282 -18.13 0.14 -16.07
C GLY A 282 -18.64 0.92 -14.85
N ASP A 283 -19.16 0.20 -13.87
CA ASP A 283 -19.65 0.77 -12.61
C ASP A 283 -18.46 1.38 -11.82
N PRO A 284 -18.54 2.64 -11.34
CA PRO A 284 -17.53 3.25 -10.47
C PRO A 284 -17.06 2.38 -9.29
N ASP A 285 -17.88 1.44 -8.82
CA ASP A 285 -17.54 0.52 -7.73
C ASP A 285 -16.63 -0.66 -8.16
N SER A 286 -16.35 -0.85 -9.46
CA SER A 286 -15.50 -1.93 -9.98
C SER A 286 -14.00 -1.66 -9.78
N TRP A 287 -13.61 -0.38 -9.76
CA TRP A 287 -12.21 0.09 -9.77
C TRP A 287 -11.37 -0.41 -10.95
N ASP A 288 -12.00 -0.94 -12.00
CA ASP A 288 -11.32 -1.37 -13.20
C ASP A 288 -10.96 -0.15 -14.06
N LEU A 289 -9.72 -0.13 -14.57
CA LEU A 289 -9.17 1.02 -15.30
C LEU A 289 -8.72 0.58 -16.70
N TYR A 290 -9.13 1.33 -17.71
CA TYR A 290 -8.50 1.28 -19.02
C TYR A 290 -7.42 2.35 -19.06
N THR A 291 -6.18 1.94 -19.34
CA THR A 291 -5.00 2.82 -19.23
C THR A 291 -4.26 2.90 -20.55
N LEU A 292 -3.87 4.11 -20.93
CA LEU A 292 -2.99 4.38 -22.05
C LEU A 292 -1.67 4.93 -21.52
N GLN A 293 -0.56 4.37 -21.98
CA GLN A 293 0.77 4.81 -21.62
C GLN A 293 1.37 5.65 -22.74
N ARG A 294 2.12 6.70 -22.40
CA ARG A 294 2.79 7.51 -23.40
C ARG A 294 3.84 6.67 -24.13
N HIS A 295 3.73 6.61 -25.45
CA HIS A 295 4.74 5.98 -26.28
C HIS A 295 5.96 6.91 -26.32
N HIS A 296 7.08 6.50 -25.75
CA HIS A 296 8.35 7.21 -25.91
C HIS A 296 8.74 7.16 -27.40
N GLN A 297 8.41 8.20 -28.16
CA GLN A 297 9.10 8.44 -29.42
C GLN A 297 10.52 8.87 -29.04
N ALA A 298 11.50 8.04 -29.38
CA ALA A 298 12.89 8.45 -29.40
C ALA A 298 12.98 9.71 -30.26
N LEU A 299 13.34 10.85 -29.66
CA LEU A 299 13.67 12.06 -30.40
C LEU A 299 14.67 11.67 -31.50
N PRO A 300 14.42 12.00 -32.78
CA PRO A 300 15.42 11.77 -33.81
C PRO A 300 16.70 12.51 -33.43
N PRO A 301 17.90 11.92 -33.66
CA PRO A 301 19.15 12.56 -33.30
C PRO A 301 19.23 13.93 -33.99
N ARG A 302 19.42 14.98 -33.18
CA ARG A 302 19.64 16.35 -33.60
C ARG A 302 20.70 16.35 -34.71
N SER A 303 20.30 16.60 -35.95
CA SER A 303 21.22 16.80 -37.05
C SER A 303 22.10 18.00 -36.69
N ARG A 304 23.40 17.79 -36.52
CA ARG A 304 24.37 18.88 -36.46
C ARG A 304 24.36 19.58 -37.80
N GLN A 305 23.64 20.69 -37.87
CA GLN A 305 23.76 21.64 -38.97
C GLN A 305 24.84 22.67 -38.60
N GLY A 306 25.86 22.76 -39.45
CA GLY A 306 26.75 23.93 -39.52
C GLY A 306 28.15 23.72 -38.97
N GLU A 307 29.01 23.06 -39.74
CA GLU A 307 30.45 23.31 -39.67
C GLU A 307 30.85 23.99 -40.98
N PRO A 308 31.31 25.26 -40.96
CA PRO A 308 31.71 25.96 -42.17
C PRO A 308 33.06 25.43 -42.65
N VAL A 309 33.11 25.10 -43.94
CA VAL A 309 34.37 24.85 -44.65
C VAL A 309 35.17 26.14 -44.66
N SER A 310 36.39 26.09 -44.14
CA SER A 310 37.46 27.07 -44.34
C SER A 310 38.74 26.33 -44.69
#